data_AF-A0A4S4LQ48-F1
#
_entry.id   AF-A0A4S4LQ48-F1
#
_cell.length_a   1.000
_cell.length_b   1.000
_cell.length_c   1.000
_cell.angle_alpha   90.00
_cell.angle_beta   90.00
_cell.angle_gamma   90.00
#
_symmetry.space_group_name_H-M   'P 1'
#
loop_
_entity.id
_entity.type
_entity.pdbx_description
1 polymer ?
#
loop_
_entity_poly.entity_id
_entity_poly.type
_entity_poly.pdbx_seq_one_letter_code
_entity_poly.pdbx_strand_id
1 'polypeptide(L)'
;MSSNIGNIAGGHKANLRNPNTSEDAKDHSRQVLEDLDREYDAFESQKNEGNVIGGHKATLKNPRVSEEAKEHSREILEDKEEI
;
A
#
# COMPACT_ATOMS: atom_id res chain seq x y z
N MET A 1 -16.20 -0.99 4.28
CA MET A 1 -16.06 -0.73 5.73
C MET A 1 -14.65 -0.18 6.01
N SER A 2 -14.36 1.08 5.65
CA SER A 2 -12.96 1.59 5.60
C SER A 2 -12.60 2.61 6.71
N SER A 3 -13.51 2.92 7.63
CA SER A 3 -13.36 4.07 8.54
C SER A 3 -12.73 3.75 9.90
N ASN A 4 -12.19 2.54 10.11
CA ASN A 4 -11.69 2.13 11.43
C ASN A 4 -10.17 2.00 11.54
N ILE A 5 -9.44 1.71 10.45
CA ILE A 5 -7.98 1.48 10.49
C ILE A 5 -7.22 2.69 11.04
N GLY A 6 -7.54 3.89 10.57
CA GLY A 6 -6.90 5.13 11.06
C GLY A 6 -7.19 5.41 12.54
N ASN A 7 -8.39 5.10 13.01
CA ASN A 7 -8.77 5.28 14.41
C ASN A 7 -8.08 4.26 15.33
N ILE A 8 -8.01 3.00 14.89
CA ILE A 8 -7.31 1.91 15.59
C ILE A 8 -5.81 2.24 15.70
N ALA A 9 -5.17 2.59 14.58
CA ALA A 9 -3.77 3.00 14.56
C ALA A 9 -3.52 4.23 15.44
N GLY A 10 -4.42 5.21 15.43
CA GLY A 10 -4.36 6.37 16.32
C GLY A 10 -4.39 6.00 17.80
N GLY A 11 -5.28 5.07 18.19
CA GLY A 11 -5.38 4.57 19.56
C GLY A 11 -4.12 3.85 20.03
N HIS A 12 -3.57 2.95 19.20
CA HIS A 12 -2.32 2.25 19.54
C HIS A 12 -1.12 3.21 19.61
N LYS A 13 -1.05 4.22 18.73
CA LYS A 13 -0.02 5.29 18.82
C LYS A 13 -0.15 6.11 20.11
N ALA A 14 -1.37 6.38 20.58
CA ALA A 14 -1.59 7.05 21.85
C ALA A 14 -1.13 6.17 23.04
N ASN A 15 -1.41 4.86 22.99
CA ASN A 15 -0.95 3.91 24.01
C ASN A 15 0.59 3.89 24.16
N LEU A 16 1.33 3.99 23.05
CA LEU A 16 2.80 4.04 23.04
C LEU A 16 3.37 5.30 23.69
N ARG A 17 2.65 6.43 23.60
CA ARG A 17 3.09 7.72 24.16
C ARG A 17 2.68 7.90 25.62
N ASN A 18 1.79 7.06 26.14
CA ASN A 18 1.32 7.15 27.50
C ASN A 18 2.43 6.62 28.45
N PRO A 19 2.98 7.44 29.36
CA PRO A 19 3.98 6.96 30.32
C PRO A 19 3.39 6.00 31.36
N ASN A 20 2.07 5.98 31.53
CA ASN A 20 1.37 5.16 32.53
C ASN A 20 0.96 3.77 32.00
N THR A 21 1.36 3.41 30.78
CA THR A 21 1.09 2.08 30.21
C THR A 21 2.27 1.16 30.43
N SER A 22 1.99 -0.13 30.63
CA SER A 22 3.03 -1.15 30.80
C SER A 22 3.81 -1.36 29.50
N GLU A 23 5.05 -1.82 29.61
CA GLU A 23 5.86 -2.16 28.43
C GLU A 23 5.22 -3.28 27.61
N ASP A 24 4.66 -4.32 28.23
CA ASP A 24 3.93 -5.38 27.52
C ASP A 24 2.77 -4.84 26.66
N ALA A 25 2.03 -3.85 27.17
CA ALA A 25 0.95 -3.22 26.43
C ALA A 25 1.47 -2.38 25.26
N LYS A 26 2.65 -1.75 25.42
CA LYS A 26 3.31 -1.00 24.35
C LYS A 26 3.85 -1.95 23.28
N ASP A 27 4.46 -3.06 23.67
CA ASP A 27 4.98 -4.07 22.74
C ASP A 27 3.86 -4.60 21.84
N HIS A 28 2.72 -4.98 22.44
CA HIS A 28 1.53 -5.37 21.68
C HIS A 28 1.04 -4.25 20.75
N SER A 29 0.99 -3.00 21.22
CA SER A 29 0.64 -1.86 20.37
C SER A 29 1.58 -1.67 19.18
N ARG A 30 2.89 -1.93 19.33
CA ARG A 30 3.84 -1.85 18.20
C ARG A 30 3.55 -2.94 17.17
N GLN A 31 3.33 -4.17 17.64
CA GLN A 31 3.03 -5.29 16.75
C GLN A 31 1.75 -5.05 15.94
N VAL A 32 0.67 -4.62 16.60
CA VAL A 32 -0.59 -4.30 15.92
C VAL A 32 -0.43 -3.17 14.90
N LEU A 33 0.38 -2.15 15.20
CA LEU A 33 0.66 -1.07 14.26
C LEU A 33 1.43 -1.54 13.03
N GLU A 34 2.40 -2.44 13.20
CA GLU A 34 3.14 -3.03 12.08
C GLU A 34 2.25 -3.89 11.18
N ASP A 35 1.37 -4.69 11.77
CA ASP A 35 0.42 -5.51 11.04
C ASP A 35 -0.60 -4.64 10.27
N LEU A 36 -1.10 -3.57 10.89
CA LEU A 36 -1.99 -2.59 10.25
C LEU A 36 -1.32 -1.85 9.09
N ASP A 37 -0.03 -1.53 9.21
CA ASP A 37 0.74 -0.87 8.14
C ASP A 37 0.88 -1.80 6.93
N ARG A 38 1.21 -3.07 7.18
CA ARG A 38 1.26 -4.10 6.13
C ARG A 38 -0.09 -4.34 5.46
N GLU A 39 -1.18 -4.39 6.24
CA GLU A 39 -2.54 -4.53 5.71
C GLU A 39 -2.93 -3.30 4.87
N TYR A 40 -2.58 -2.10 5.32
CA TYR A 40 -2.83 -0.86 4.61
C TYR A 40 -2.08 -0.81 3.27
N ASP A 41 -0.80 -1.17 3.24
CA ASP A 41 0.00 -1.24 2.02
C ASP A 41 -0.55 -2.27 1.02
N ALA A 42 -0.96 -3.45 1.51
CA ALA A 42 -1.59 -4.46 0.67
C ALA A 42 -2.93 -3.96 0.09
N PHE A 43 -3.74 -3.28 0.90
CA PHE A 43 -5.02 -2.72 0.46
C PHE A 43 -4.85 -1.55 -0.52
N GLU A 44 -3.89 -0.65 -0.29
CA GLU A 44 -3.53 0.43 -1.22
C GLU A 44 -3.02 -0.13 -2.55
N SER A 45 -2.14 -1.14 -2.51
CA SER A 45 -1.63 -1.81 -3.71
C SER A 45 -2.78 -2.41 -4.54
N GLN A 46 -3.71 -3.12 -3.91
CA GLN A 46 -4.88 -3.70 -4.57
C GLN A 46 -5.82 -2.63 -5.14
N LYS A 47 -6.06 -1.55 -4.40
CA LYS A 47 -6.96 -0.46 -4.84
C LYS A 47 -6.37 0.33 -6.01
N ASN A 48 -5.05 0.45 -6.09
CA ASN A 48 -4.35 1.21 -7.11
C ASN A 48 -3.97 0.38 -8.34
N GLU A 49 -4.16 -0.94 -8.32
CA GLU A 49 -3.80 -1.82 -9.42
C GLU A 49 -4.40 -1.39 -10.77
N GLY A 50 -5.69 -1.02 -10.79
CA GLY A 50 -6.33 -0.51 -12.01
C GLY A 50 -5.71 0.80 -12.53
N ASN A 51 -5.25 1.68 -11.62
CA ASN A 51 -4.57 2.92 -11.98
C ASN A 51 -3.16 2.64 -12.52
N VAL A 52 -2.44 1.68 -11.93
CA VAL A 52 -1.12 1.24 -12.39
C VAL A 52 -1.22 0.65 -13.80
N ILE A 53 -2.14 -0.30 -14.01
CA ILE A 53 -2.42 -0.90 -15.33
C ILE A 53 -2.82 0.19 -16.34
N GLY A 54 -3.70 1.12 -15.93
CA GLY A 54 -4.09 2.26 -16.75
C GLY A 54 -2.92 3.16 -17.16
N GLY A 55 -1.99 3.41 -16.22
CA GLY A 55 -0.77 4.19 -16.46
C GLY A 55 0.16 3.53 -17.48
N HIS A 56 0.44 2.24 -17.33
CA HIS A 56 1.25 1.50 -18.32
C HIS A 56 0.56 1.43 -19.69
N LYS A 57 -0.77 1.25 -19.74
CA LYS A 57 -1.54 1.32 -20.99
C LYS A 57 -1.47 2.71 -21.64
N ALA A 58 -1.42 3.78 -20.84
CA ALA A 58 -1.22 5.14 -21.35
C ALA A 58 0.21 5.35 -21.88
N THR A 59 1.23 4.81 -21.21
CA THR A 59 2.62 4.82 -21.67
C THR A 59 2.77 4.21 -23.06
N LEU A 60 2.13 3.06 -23.31
CA LEU A 60 2.16 2.40 -24.62
C LEU A 60 1.54 3.23 -25.75
N LYS A 61 0.49 4.01 -25.44
CA LYS A 61 -0.21 4.84 -26.43
C LYS A 61 0.43 6.19 -26.67
N ASN A 62 1.32 6.64 -25.77
CA ASN A 62 1.89 7.97 -25.85
C ASN A 62 3.09 8.01 -26.82
N PRO A 63 3.02 8.76 -27.93
CA PRO A 63 4.10 8.81 -28.92
C PRO A 63 5.35 9.56 -28.43
N ARG A 64 5.26 10.28 -27.30
CA ARG A 64 6.39 11.03 -26.72
C ARG A 64 7.25 10.22 -25.75
N VAL A 65 6.90 8.96 -25.53
CA VAL A 65 7.63 8.08 -24.61
C VAL A 65 8.63 7.25 -25.41
N SER A 66 9.79 6.94 -24.82
CA SER A 66 10.82 6.14 -25.48
C SER A 66 10.36 4.69 -25.67
N GLU A 67 11.00 3.99 -26.60
CA GLU A 67 10.66 2.60 -26.88
C GLU A 67 11.03 1.68 -25.71
N GLU A 68 12.13 1.96 -25.00
CA GLU A 68 12.52 1.18 -23.81
C GLU A 68 11.45 1.30 -22.70
N ALA A 69 10.91 2.49 -22.49
CA ALA A 69 9.86 2.71 -21.48
C ALA A 69 8.51 2.06 -21.89
N LYS A 70 8.24 1.93 -23.20
CA LYS A 70 7.09 1.18 -23.71
C LYS A 70 7.30 -0.32 -23.55
N GLU A 71 8.49 -0.84 -23.83
CA GLU A 71 8.83 -2.26 -23.65
C GLU A 71 8.66 -2.69 -22.20
N HIS A 72 9.25 -1.96 -21.25
CA HIS A 72 9.05 -2.21 -19.82
C HIS A 72 7.57 -2.13 -19.41
N SER A 73 6.81 -1.17 -19.95
CA SER A 73 5.37 -1.08 -19.68
C SER A 73 4.57 -2.24 -20.28
N ARG A 74 5.07 -2.89 -21.33
CA ARG A 74 4.45 -4.07 -21.93
C ARG A 74 4.70 -5.30 -21.06
N GLU A 75 5.93 -5.52 -20.62
CA GLU A 75 6.29 -6.63 -19.71
C GLU A 75 5.45 -6.59 -18.43
N ILE A 76 5.37 -5.42 -17.78
CA ILE A 76 4.55 -5.23 -16.56
C ILE A 76 3.06 -5.55 -16.81
N LEU A 77 2.54 -5.26 -18.00
CA LEU A 77 1.14 -5.53 -18.34
C LEU A 77 0.90 -7.00 -18.64
N GLU A 78 1.84 -7.68 -19.31
CA GLU A 78 1.78 -9.12 -19.57
C GLU A 78 1.84 -9.91 -18.26
N ASP A 79 2.78 -9.59 -17.37
CA ASP A 79 2.89 -10.19 -16.04
C ASP A 79 1.61 -10.01 -15.19
N LYS A 80 0.91 -8.88 -15.37
CA LYS A 80 -0.35 -8.59 -14.66
C LYS A 80 -1.59 -9.20 -15.32
N GLU A 81 -1.56 -9.51 -16.62
CA GLU A 81 -2.68 -10.14 -17.35
C GLU A 81 -2.59 -11.68 -17.33
N GLU A 82 -1.44 -12.27 -16.97
CA GLU A 82 -1.25 -13.72 -16.78
C GLU A 82 -1.67 -14.27 -15.39
N ILE A 83 -2.15 -13.41 -14.48
CA ILE A 83 -2.62 -13.76 -13.12
C ILE A 83 -4.14 -13.71 -13.05
#